data_AF-A0AAN5BM71-F1
#
_entry.id   AF-A0AAN5BM71-F1
#
_cell.length_a   1.000
_cell.length_b   1.000
_cell.length_c   1.000
_cell.angle_alpha   90.00
_cell.angle_beta   90.00
_cell.angle_gamma   90.00
#
_symmetry.space_group_name_H-M   'P 1'
#
loop_
_entity.id
_entity.type
_entity.pdbx_description
1 polymer ?
#
loop_
_entity_poly.entity_id
_entity_poly.type
_entity_poly.pdbx_seq_one_letter_code
_entity_poly.pdbx_strand_id
1 'polypeptide(L)'
;MVIENADPKGTAYTISVDSSDPSVTTGISAQDRALACRTLASPTARAEDFRRPGHIIPLQARSGGVRERRGHTEAAVEFCRLTGKVQAGVIAELVEDGELVPGVPEIGGNNGMMRRDGCLKFGKKWGIKVCTIEDLVDYVEKTEGSSSVVTNGKQ
;
A
#
# COMPACT_ATOMS: atom_id res chain seq x y z
N MET A 1 11.15 6.73 -8.30
CA MET A 1 12.43 5.99 -8.22
C MET A 1 12.59 5.47 -9.62
N VAL A 2 13.62 5.98 -10.32
CA VAL A 2 13.74 6.16 -11.79
C VAL A 2 12.94 7.33 -12.37
N ILE A 3 13.55 8.01 -13.35
CA ILE A 3 12.96 9.15 -14.08
C ILE A 3 11.94 8.63 -15.09
N GLU A 4 12.27 7.56 -15.80
CA GLU A 4 11.41 6.88 -16.78
C GLU A 4 10.96 5.54 -16.21
N ASN A 5 9.69 5.46 -15.80
CA ASN A 5 9.15 4.27 -15.14
C ASN A 5 8.70 3.22 -16.16
N ALA A 6 9.34 2.05 -16.15
CA ALA A 6 9.01 0.91 -17.01
C ALA A 6 7.99 -0.08 -16.39
N ASP A 7 7.50 0.17 -15.16
CA ASP A 7 6.44 -0.63 -14.54
C ASP A 7 5.16 -0.53 -15.40
N PRO A 8 4.58 -1.65 -15.88
CA PRO A 8 3.38 -1.64 -16.73
C PRO A 8 2.15 -1.00 -16.08
N LYS A 9 2.08 -0.98 -14.74
CA LYS A 9 1.01 -0.34 -13.94
C LYS A 9 1.43 1.04 -13.44
N GLY A 10 2.63 1.50 -13.80
CA GLY A 10 3.19 2.79 -13.43
C GLY A 10 3.20 3.01 -11.91
N THR A 11 3.50 1.96 -11.12
CA THR A 11 3.58 2.08 -9.66
C THR A 11 4.62 3.12 -9.30
N ALA A 12 4.19 4.21 -8.65
CA ALA A 12 5.00 5.40 -8.45
C ALA A 12 5.85 5.29 -7.19
N TYR A 13 6.82 4.36 -7.19
CA TYR A 13 7.79 4.21 -6.11
C TYR A 13 8.59 5.50 -5.91
N THR A 14 8.78 5.97 -4.68
CA THR A 14 9.78 6.99 -4.35
C THR A 14 11.10 6.33 -3.97
N ILE A 15 12.14 7.12 -3.67
CA ILE A 15 13.32 6.57 -2.97
C ILE A 15 12.85 5.92 -1.65
N SER A 16 13.39 4.75 -1.32
CA SER A 16 13.06 4.08 -0.06
C SER A 16 13.62 4.85 1.14
N VAL A 17 12.99 4.67 2.30
CA VAL A 17 13.28 5.44 3.51
C VAL A 17 13.29 4.57 4.77
N ASP A 18 14.10 4.98 5.73
CA ASP A 18 13.94 4.65 7.15
C ASP A 18 13.75 5.96 7.94
N SER A 19 13.19 5.88 9.15
CA SER A 19 13.14 7.04 10.04
C SER A 19 14.56 7.41 10.51
N SER A 20 14.86 8.70 10.61
CA SER A 20 16.11 9.21 11.18
C SER A 20 16.19 9.08 12.70
N ASP A 21 15.10 8.68 13.36
CA ASP A 21 14.98 8.58 14.81
C ASP A 21 16.14 7.75 15.44
N PRO A 22 16.70 8.19 16.58
CA PRO A 22 17.82 7.51 17.25
C PRO A 22 17.54 6.07 17.66
N SER A 23 16.27 5.68 17.83
CA SER A 23 15.87 4.32 18.19
C SER A 23 15.91 3.33 17.02
N VAL A 24 15.98 3.82 15.78
CA VAL A 24 16.07 2.95 14.59
C VAL A 24 17.42 2.27 14.56
N THR A 25 17.39 0.94 14.47
CA THR A 25 18.60 0.10 14.42
C THR A 25 18.98 -0.18 12.98
N THR A 26 18.40 -1.23 12.39
CA THR A 26 18.67 -1.70 11.04
C THR A 26 17.62 -1.25 10.05
N GLY A 27 16.49 -0.69 10.50
CA GLY A 27 15.41 -0.22 9.63
C GLY A 27 14.39 -1.30 9.25
N ILE A 28 14.79 -2.58 9.18
CA ILE A 28 13.94 -3.67 8.67
C ILE A 28 12.97 -4.26 9.69
N SER A 29 13.24 -4.07 10.99
CA SER A 29 12.42 -4.62 12.07
C SER A 29 10.97 -4.14 11.97
N ALA A 30 10.02 -4.90 12.54
CA ALA A 30 8.62 -4.46 12.58
C ALA A 30 8.47 -3.09 13.28
N GLN A 31 9.26 -2.87 14.35
CA GLN A 31 9.28 -1.61 15.08
C GLN A 31 9.80 -0.45 14.22
N ASP A 32 10.92 -0.64 13.54
CA ASP A 32 11.60 0.38 12.74
C ASP A 32 10.76 0.75 11.52
N ARG A 33 10.22 -0.25 10.80
CA ARG A 33 9.31 -0.04 9.67
C ARG A 33 8.03 0.68 10.09
N ALA A 34 7.42 0.27 11.21
CA ALA A 34 6.24 0.95 11.73
C ALA A 34 6.54 2.39 12.17
N LEU A 35 7.74 2.65 12.71
CA LEU A 35 8.17 4.01 13.04
C LEU A 35 8.33 4.87 11.78
N ALA A 36 9.00 4.37 10.75
CA ALA A 36 9.11 5.06 9.46
C ALA A 36 7.73 5.40 8.86
N CYS A 37 6.76 4.48 8.92
CA CYS A 37 5.38 4.76 8.49
C CYS A 37 4.71 5.86 9.32
N ARG A 38 4.88 5.86 10.66
CA ARG A 38 4.33 6.93 11.52
C ARG A 38 5.01 8.28 11.26
N THR A 39 6.32 8.29 11.02
CA THR A 39 7.06 9.50 10.64
C THR A 39 6.55 10.05 9.30
N LEU A 40 6.32 9.18 8.30
CA LEU A 40 5.71 9.57 7.01
C LEU A 40 4.29 10.15 7.17
N ALA A 41 3.52 9.63 8.12
CA ALA A 41 2.16 10.10 8.41
C ALA A 41 2.11 11.29 9.39
N SER A 42 3.26 11.86 9.77
CA SER A 42 3.30 13.04 10.65
C SER A 42 3.01 14.33 9.87
N PRO A 43 2.09 15.19 10.34
CA PRO A 43 1.80 16.47 9.69
C PRO A 43 2.98 17.46 9.74
N THR A 44 3.98 17.20 10.59
CA THR A 44 5.18 18.03 10.71
C THR A 44 6.42 17.36 10.11
N ALA A 45 6.26 16.25 9.39
CA ALA A 45 7.38 15.53 8.79
C ALA A 45 8.16 16.42 7.82
N ARG A 46 9.48 16.30 7.88
CA ARG A 46 10.43 17.02 7.04
C ARG A 46 11.38 16.05 6.37
N ALA A 47 12.11 16.53 5.36
CA ALA A 47 13.01 15.67 4.60
C ALA A 47 14.11 15.04 5.49
N GLU A 48 14.58 15.75 6.52
CA GLU A 48 15.63 15.31 7.44
C GLU A 48 15.19 14.25 8.45
N ASP A 49 13.89 14.06 8.63
CA ASP A 49 13.32 12.98 9.45
C ASP A 49 13.51 11.58 8.81
N PHE A 50 14.11 11.50 7.62
CA PHE A 50 14.29 10.25 6.89
C PHE A 50 15.72 10.02 6.38
N ARG A 51 16.19 8.79 6.54
CA ARG A 51 17.39 8.26 5.86
C ARG A 51 17.01 7.72 4.49
N ARG A 52 17.90 7.86 3.50
CA ARG A 52 17.68 7.44 2.11
C ARG A 52 18.97 6.80 1.57
N PRO A 53 18.95 5.56 1.01
CA PRO A 53 17.81 4.64 0.96
C PRO A 53 17.42 4.08 2.34
N GLY A 54 16.36 3.28 2.40
CA GLY A 54 15.91 2.52 3.57
C GLY A 54 14.97 1.36 3.21
N HIS A 55 14.13 0.92 4.14
CA HIS A 55 13.36 -0.33 4.04
C HIS A 55 11.86 -0.15 3.82
N ILE A 56 11.31 1.04 4.09
CA ILE A 56 9.96 1.40 3.64
C ILE A 56 10.04 1.99 2.24
N ILE A 57 9.08 1.63 1.39
CA ILE A 57 9.02 2.08 0.00
C ILE A 57 7.76 2.94 -0.16
N PRO A 58 7.86 4.28 -0.02
CA PRO A 58 6.69 5.14 -0.22
C PRO A 58 6.23 5.10 -1.68
N LEU A 59 4.92 5.17 -1.86
CA LEU A 59 4.27 5.23 -3.17
C LEU A 59 3.49 6.53 -3.30
N GLN A 60 3.60 7.20 -4.44
CA GLN A 60 2.85 8.42 -4.71
C GLN A 60 1.51 8.09 -5.38
N ALA A 61 0.40 8.39 -4.69
CA ALA A 61 -0.92 8.32 -5.30
C ALA A 61 -1.09 9.39 -6.39
N ARG A 62 -1.84 9.06 -7.44
CA ARG A 62 -2.27 10.05 -8.45
C ARG A 62 -3.21 11.09 -7.84
N SER A 63 -3.16 12.32 -8.37
CA SER A 63 -3.95 13.45 -7.84
C SER A 63 -5.46 13.24 -7.97
N GLY A 64 -5.94 12.54 -9.00
CA GLY A 64 -7.34 12.17 -9.16
C GLY A 64 -7.76 10.95 -8.35
N GLY A 65 -6.87 10.41 -7.51
CA GLY A 65 -7.16 9.31 -6.58
C GLY A 65 -7.67 8.06 -7.29
N VAL A 66 -8.57 7.34 -6.61
CA VAL A 66 -9.10 6.05 -7.10
C VAL A 66 -9.87 6.15 -8.42
N ARG A 67 -10.35 7.36 -8.76
CA ARG A 67 -11.06 7.63 -10.02
C ARG A 67 -10.11 7.74 -11.20
N GLU A 68 -8.90 8.25 -10.99
CA GLU A 68 -7.86 8.31 -12.03
C GLU A 68 -7.13 6.97 -12.17
N ARG A 69 -6.76 6.34 -11.05
CA ARG A 69 -6.08 5.05 -11.03
C ARG A 69 -6.70 4.13 -9.97
N ARG A 70 -7.28 3.02 -10.44
CA ARG A 70 -7.88 1.97 -9.59
C ARG A 70 -6.82 1.05 -8.98
N GLY A 71 -5.87 1.62 -8.23
CA GLY A 71 -4.77 0.90 -7.58
C GLY A 71 -4.86 0.90 -6.05
N HIS A 72 -4.15 -0.02 -5.40
CA HIS A 72 -4.08 -0.08 -3.93
C HIS A 72 -3.42 1.19 -3.33
N THR A 73 -2.50 1.83 -4.06
CA THR A 73 -1.88 3.10 -3.68
C THR A 73 -2.94 4.18 -3.48
N GLU A 74 -3.79 4.39 -4.48
CA GLU A 74 -4.86 5.37 -4.43
C GLU A 74 -5.92 4.99 -3.40
N ALA A 75 -6.31 3.71 -3.33
CA ALA A 75 -7.29 3.24 -2.37
C ALA A 75 -6.87 3.50 -0.91
N ALA A 76 -5.59 3.29 -0.58
CA ALA A 76 -5.08 3.56 0.77
C ALA A 76 -5.18 5.04 1.14
N VAL A 77 -4.78 5.93 0.23
CA VAL A 77 -4.90 7.38 0.43
C VAL A 77 -6.36 7.82 0.51
N GLU A 78 -7.23 7.22 -0.31
CA GLU A 78 -8.66 7.50 -0.33
C GLU A 78 -9.35 7.11 0.98
N PHE A 79 -9.03 5.95 1.56
CA PHE A 79 -9.54 5.58 2.89
C PHE A 79 -9.08 6.54 3.98
N CYS A 80 -7.82 6.99 3.95
CA CYS A 80 -7.34 8.01 4.87
C CYS A 80 -8.14 9.31 4.74
N ARG A 81 -8.39 9.77 3.51
CA ARG A 81 -9.19 10.97 3.22
C ARG A 81 -10.63 10.83 3.74
N LEU A 82 -11.31 9.74 3.39
CA LEU A 82 -12.70 9.47 3.80
C LEU A 82 -12.88 9.36 5.32
N THR A 83 -11.81 9.02 6.06
CA THR A 83 -11.82 8.89 7.52
C THR A 83 -11.21 10.07 8.26
N GLY A 84 -10.89 11.17 7.55
CA GLY A 84 -10.29 12.37 8.15
C GLY A 84 -8.91 12.15 8.75
N LYS A 85 -8.16 11.17 8.26
CA LYS A 85 -6.77 10.89 8.67
C LYS A 85 -5.78 11.60 7.73
N VAL A 86 -4.53 11.70 8.18
CA VAL A 86 -3.42 12.10 7.30
C VAL A 86 -3.39 11.15 6.11
N GLN A 87 -3.24 11.69 4.91
CA GLN A 87 -3.32 10.98 3.63
C GLN A 87 -2.05 10.13 3.35
N ALA A 88 -1.75 9.22 4.27
CA ALA A 88 -0.64 8.29 4.23
C ALA A 88 -1.11 6.94 4.79
N GLY A 89 -1.28 5.96 3.90
CA GLY A 89 -1.65 4.58 4.24
C GLY A 89 -0.47 3.61 4.09
N VAL A 90 -0.56 2.47 4.76
CA VAL A 90 0.40 1.36 4.61
C VAL A 90 -0.30 0.19 3.94
N ILE A 91 0.31 -0.34 2.89
CA ILE A 91 -0.21 -1.49 2.15
C ILE A 91 0.87 -2.56 2.01
N ALA A 92 0.41 -3.80 1.93
CA ALA A 92 1.19 -4.96 1.52
C ALA A 92 0.22 -5.98 0.92
N GLU A 93 0.67 -6.76 -0.05
CA GLU A 93 -0.14 -7.80 -0.65
C GLU A 93 -0.30 -9.01 0.28
N LEU A 94 -1.49 -9.61 0.27
CA LEU A 94 -1.73 -10.89 0.92
C LEU A 94 -1.25 -12.03 0.01
N VAL A 95 -0.45 -12.92 0.57
CA VAL A 95 0.09 -14.11 -0.08
C VAL A 95 -0.48 -15.38 0.56
N GLU A 96 -0.52 -16.46 -0.19
CA GLU A 96 -0.65 -17.82 0.32
C GLU A 96 0.77 -18.33 0.57
N ASP A 97 1.11 -18.54 1.84
CA ASP A 97 2.47 -18.90 2.26
C ASP A 97 2.86 -20.36 1.93
N GLY A 98 1.94 -21.14 1.36
CA GLY A 98 2.09 -22.57 1.13
C GLY A 98 2.13 -23.37 2.43
N GLU A 99 2.73 -24.56 2.36
CA GLU A 99 2.84 -25.51 3.46
C GLU A 99 4.32 -25.77 3.77
N LEU A 100 4.67 -25.72 5.06
CA LEU A 100 6.03 -26.05 5.49
C LEU A 100 6.33 -27.53 5.24
N VAL A 101 7.46 -27.83 4.60
CA VAL A 101 7.95 -29.19 4.47
C VAL A 101 8.89 -29.50 5.65
N PRO A 102 8.57 -30.48 6.52
CA PRO A 102 9.40 -30.76 7.69
C PRO A 102 10.84 -31.12 7.34
N GLY A 103 11.81 -30.47 8.00
CA GLY A 103 13.23 -30.81 7.90
C GLY A 103 13.96 -30.22 6.69
N VAL A 104 13.29 -29.45 5.83
CA VAL A 104 13.91 -28.77 4.67
C VAL A 104 13.44 -27.32 4.56
N PRO A 105 14.22 -26.41 3.94
CA PRO A 105 13.82 -25.01 3.73
C PRO A 105 12.89 -24.84 2.52
N GLU A 106 12.05 -25.84 2.22
CA GLU A 106 11.12 -25.82 1.09
C GLU A 106 9.69 -25.53 1.55
N ILE A 107 8.96 -24.82 0.69
CA ILE A 107 7.53 -24.58 0.82
C ILE A 107 6.82 -25.43 -0.22
N GLY A 108 6.01 -26.37 0.25
CA GLY A 108 5.13 -27.19 -0.57
C GLY A 108 3.74 -26.58 -0.74
N GLY A 109 2.86 -27.30 -1.42
CA GLY A 109 1.46 -26.93 -1.55
C GLY A 109 1.22 -25.68 -2.41
N ASN A 110 0.12 -24.97 -2.13
CA ASN A 110 -0.26 -23.76 -2.86
C ASN A 110 0.46 -22.52 -2.28
N ASN A 111 1.59 -22.14 -2.90
CA ASN A 111 2.32 -20.92 -2.60
C ASN A 111 2.12 -19.88 -3.71
N GLY A 112 1.58 -18.71 -3.38
CA GLY A 112 1.25 -17.72 -4.40
C GLY A 112 0.51 -16.50 -3.86
N MET A 113 -0.29 -15.85 -4.71
CA MET A 113 -1.09 -14.69 -4.29
C MET A 113 -2.44 -15.13 -3.76
N MET A 114 -2.83 -14.61 -2.60
CA MET A 114 -4.17 -14.81 -2.08
C MET A 114 -5.19 -14.16 -3.03
N ARG A 115 -6.25 -14.92 -3.38
CA ARG A 115 -7.31 -14.46 -4.28
C ARG A 115 -8.59 -14.18 -3.50
N ARG A 116 -9.61 -13.63 -4.17
CA ARG A 116 -10.89 -13.16 -3.59
C ARG A 116 -11.38 -14.00 -2.41
N ASP A 117 -11.63 -15.29 -2.62
CA ASP A 117 -12.23 -16.13 -1.58
C ASP A 117 -11.26 -16.41 -0.41
N GLY A 118 -9.96 -16.45 -0.68
CA GLY A 118 -8.90 -16.48 0.34
C GLY A 118 -8.87 -15.18 1.15
N CYS A 119 -8.91 -14.02 0.49
CA CYS A 119 -8.97 -12.72 1.16
C CYS A 119 -10.21 -12.57 2.05
N LEU A 120 -11.37 -13.05 1.58
CA LEU A 120 -12.61 -13.06 2.37
C LEU A 120 -12.49 -13.95 3.62
N LYS A 121 -11.89 -15.15 3.48
CA LYS A 121 -11.61 -16.04 4.61
C LYS A 121 -10.62 -15.41 5.59
N PHE A 122 -9.55 -14.78 5.09
CA PHE A 122 -8.57 -14.06 5.90
C PHE A 122 -9.22 -12.93 6.70
N GLY A 123 -10.04 -12.10 6.05
CA GLY A 123 -10.79 -11.03 6.70
C GLY A 123 -11.71 -11.55 7.79
N LYS A 124 -12.47 -12.63 7.52
CA LYS A 124 -13.31 -13.29 8.53
C LYS A 124 -12.50 -13.83 9.71
N LYS A 125 -11.37 -14.48 9.44
CA LYS A 125 -10.49 -15.07 10.47
C LYS A 125 -9.95 -14.02 11.44
N TRP A 126 -9.55 -12.85 10.94
CA TRP A 126 -8.92 -11.80 11.73
C TRP A 126 -9.86 -10.65 12.12
N GLY A 127 -11.15 -10.73 11.78
CA GLY A 127 -12.13 -9.67 12.05
C GLY A 127 -11.93 -8.39 11.23
N ILE A 128 -11.26 -8.48 10.07
CA ILE A 128 -10.93 -7.36 9.20
C ILE A 128 -12.00 -7.23 8.10
N LYS A 129 -12.44 -6.01 7.82
CA LYS A 129 -13.36 -5.73 6.72
C LYS A 129 -12.66 -5.90 5.37
N VAL A 130 -13.35 -6.50 4.41
CA VAL A 130 -12.86 -6.72 3.05
C VAL A 130 -13.84 -6.05 2.10
N CYS A 131 -13.31 -5.30 1.14
CA CYS A 131 -14.07 -4.60 0.10
C CYS A 131 -13.31 -4.68 -1.23
N THR A 132 -13.90 -4.15 -2.29
CA THR A 132 -13.24 -4.01 -3.59
C THR A 132 -12.91 -2.55 -3.87
N ILE A 133 -11.89 -2.31 -4.71
CA ILE A 133 -11.60 -0.95 -5.21
C ILE A 133 -12.76 -0.45 -6.06
N GLU A 134 -13.48 -1.35 -6.74
CA GLU A 134 -14.69 -1.01 -7.50
C GLU A 134 -15.78 -0.41 -6.60
N ASP A 135 -16.11 -1.06 -5.47
CA ASP A 135 -17.08 -0.53 -4.50
C ASP A 135 -16.64 0.82 -3.91
N LEU A 136 -15.33 1.00 -3.70
CA LEU A 136 -14.77 2.27 -3.22
C LEU A 136 -14.93 3.38 -4.27
N VAL A 137 -14.70 3.09 -5.55
CA VAL A 137 -14.94 4.06 -6.64
C VAL A 137 -16.41 4.42 -6.71
N ASP A 138 -17.31 3.44 -6.68
CA ASP A 138 -18.75 3.66 -6.68
C ASP A 138 -19.21 4.53 -5.51
N TYR A 139 -18.61 4.33 -4.32
CA TYR A 139 -18.89 5.15 -3.15
C TYR A 139 -18.44 6.61 -3.34
N VAL A 140 -17.24 6.82 -3.88
CA VAL A 140 -16.71 8.17 -4.16
C VAL A 140 -17.55 8.87 -5.23
N GLU A 141 -17.93 8.19 -6.31
CA GLU A 141 -18.77 8.76 -7.37
C GLU A 141 -20.16 9.15 -6.87
N LYS A 142 -20.77 8.36 -5.98
CA LYS A 142 -22.07 8.71 -5.36
C LYS A 142 -21.97 9.93 -4.44
N THR A 143 -20.83 10.12 -3.78
CA THR A 143 -20.64 11.20 -2.80
C THR A 143 -20.20 12.51 -3.47
N GLU A 144 -19.36 12.42 -4.51
CA GLU A 144 -18.73 13.59 -5.16
C GLU A 144 -19.29 13.90 -6.55
N GLY A 145 -20.19 13.06 -7.07
CA GLY A 145 -20.68 13.12 -8.44
C GLY A 145 -19.75 12.42 -9.44
N SER A 146 -20.32 11.96 -10.56
CA SER A 146 -19.56 11.31 -11.62
C SER A 146 -18.59 12.30 -12.27
N SER A 147 -17.30 11.93 -12.35
CA SER A 147 -16.32 12.71 -13.13
C SER A 147 -16.49 12.41 -14.62
N SER A 148 -16.26 13.40 -15.47
CA SER A 148 -16.36 13.28 -16.94
C SER A 148 -15.12 12.68 -17.61
N VAL A 149 -14.18 12.11 -16.86
CA VAL A 149 -12.91 11.61 -17.43
C VAL A 149 -12.63 10.19 -16.95
N VAL A 150 -12.97 9.23 -17.80
CA VAL A 150 -12.48 7.85 -17.72
C VAL A 150 -11.58 7.61 -18.93
N THR A 151 -10.27 7.77 -18.76
CA THR A 151 -9.31 7.14 -19.68
C THR A 151 -8.67 5.97 -18.95
N ASN A 152 -9.16 4.77 -19.26
CA ASN A 152 -8.43 3.55 -18.96
C ASN A 152 -7.02 3.68 -19.54
N GLY A 153 -6.02 3.82 -18.68
CA GLY A 153 -4.60 3.93 -19.04
C GLY A 153 -4.06 2.67 -19.71
N LYS A 154 -4.45 2.44 -20.96
CA LYS A 154 -3.62 1.76 -21.95
C LYS A 154 -3.06 2.85 -22.87
N GLN A 155 -1.81 3.24 -22.61
CA GLN A 155 -0.89 3.64 -23.66
C GLN A 155 0.18 2.56 -23.73
#